data_AF-F1Z9B3-F1
#
_entry.id   AF-F1Z9B3-F1
#
_cell.length_a   1.000
_cell.length_b   1.000
_cell.length_c   1.000
_cell.angle_alpha   90.00
_cell.angle_beta   90.00
_cell.angle_gamma   90.00
#
_symmetry.space_group_name_H-M   'P 1'
#
loop_
_entity.id
_entity.type
_entity.pdbx_description
1 polymer ?
#
loop_
_entity_poly.entity_id
_entity_poly.type
_entity_poly.pdbx_seq_one_letter_code
_entity_poly.pdbx_strand_id
1 'polypeptide(L)'
;MAWLKQTLTGADNETLAIGRVLGMVIAAVLLIGLPVAAAATVVSGRVPVDVWARLFDALGIYVPLVITATAALIWGTNPTEPKPSAPLPRDQDGAPQ
;
A
#
# COMPACT_ATOMS: atom_id res chain seq x y z
N MET A 1 6.39 14.24 -11.99
CA MET A 1 6.83 14.22 -10.58
C MET A 1 5.67 14.31 -9.57
N ALA A 2 4.56 15.01 -9.89
CA ALA A 2 3.40 15.12 -8.99
C ALA A 2 2.73 13.76 -8.66
N TRP A 3 2.56 12.88 -9.67
CA TRP A 3 2.03 11.53 -9.45
C TRP A 3 2.89 10.72 -8.48
N LEU A 4 4.21 10.66 -8.69
CA LEU A 4 5.12 9.93 -7.81
C LEU A 4 5.10 10.48 -6.38
N LYS A 5 5.03 11.81 -6.21
CA LYS A 5 4.88 12.43 -4.90
C LYS A 5 3.58 11.95 -4.23
N GLN A 6 2.45 12.00 -4.94
CA GLN A 6 1.13 11.56 -4.44
C GLN A 6 1.05 10.06 -4.11
N THR A 7 1.82 9.21 -4.82
CA THR A 7 1.93 7.78 -4.51
C THR A 7 2.78 7.53 -3.25
N LEU A 8 3.74 8.40 -2.96
CA LEU A 8 4.68 8.28 -1.85
C LEU A 8 4.23 9.06 -0.59
N THR A 9 3.29 10.00 -0.70
CA THR A 9 2.77 10.79 0.41
C THR A 9 1.33 10.42 0.79
N GLY A 10 0.92 10.74 2.02
CA GLY A 10 -0.43 10.51 2.57
C GLY A 10 -1.48 11.45 1.96
N ALA A 11 -2.71 11.44 2.51
CA ALA A 11 -3.82 12.30 2.04
C ALA A 11 -3.46 13.80 2.05
N ASP A 12 -2.49 14.17 2.88
CA ASP A 12 -2.02 15.53 3.14
C ASP A 12 -0.89 15.94 2.16
N ASN A 13 -0.47 15.03 1.28
CA ASN A 13 0.56 15.22 0.25
C ASN A 13 1.96 15.65 0.74
N GLU A 14 2.17 15.73 2.06
CA GLU A 14 3.43 16.15 2.71
C GLU A 14 4.08 15.05 3.56
N THR A 15 3.29 14.21 4.23
CA THR A 15 3.83 13.10 5.04
C THR A 15 4.14 11.90 4.15
N LEU A 16 5.38 11.39 4.18
CA LEU A 16 5.73 10.12 3.53
C LEU A 16 4.84 9.00 4.07
N ALA A 17 4.01 8.43 3.20
CA ALA A 17 3.18 7.29 3.54
C ALA A 17 4.05 6.03 3.54
N ILE A 18 4.78 5.81 4.63
CA ILE A 18 5.70 4.67 4.80
C ILE A 18 5.02 3.35 4.45
N GLY A 19 3.72 3.19 4.77
CA GLY A 19 2.93 2.02 4.39
C GLY A 19 2.78 1.84 2.86
N ARG A 20 2.68 2.92 2.07
CA ARG A 20 2.63 2.86 0.60
C ARG A 20 3.99 2.55 0.00
N VAL A 21 5.06 3.12 0.54
CA VAL A 21 6.43 2.85 0.10
C VAL A 21 6.77 1.38 0.36
N LEU A 22 6.53 0.91 1.60
CA LEU A 22 6.77 -0.47 1.99
C LEU A 22 5.88 -1.43 1.17
N GLY A 23 4.61 -1.09 0.96
CA GLY A 23 3.69 -1.83 0.11
C GLY A 23 4.15 -1.93 -1.34
N MET A 24 4.71 -0.86 -1.92
CA MET A 24 5.29 -0.88 -3.27
C MET A 24 6.52 -1.78 -3.36
N VAL A 25 7.40 -1.76 -2.35
CA VAL A 25 8.58 -2.64 -2.31
C VAL A 25 8.14 -4.10 -2.23
N ILE A 26 7.21 -4.42 -1.33
CA ILE A 26 6.66 -5.78 -1.18
C ILE A 26 5.99 -6.22 -2.49
N ALA A 27 5.18 -5.36 -3.10
CA ALA A 27 4.53 -5.66 -4.38
C ALA A 27 5.55 -5.91 -5.50
N ALA A 28 6.60 -5.10 -5.59
CA ALA A 28 7.66 -5.30 -6.58
C ALA A 28 8.38 -6.65 -6.38
N VAL A 29 8.67 -7.02 -5.15
CA VAL A 29 9.29 -8.33 -4.83
C VAL A 29 8.34 -9.48 -5.18
N LEU A 30 7.05 -9.38 -4.84
CA LEU A 30 6.08 -10.45 -5.09
C LEU A 30 5.73 -10.60 -6.58
N LEU A 31 5.57 -9.48 -7.31
CA LEU A 31 5.14 -9.48 -8.71
C LEU A 31 6.29 -9.67 -9.71
N ILE A 32 7.51 -9.25 -9.36
CA ILE A 32 8.65 -9.29 -10.28
C ILE A 32 9.75 -10.19 -9.71
N GLY A 33 10.13 -9.98 -8.44
CA GLY A 33 11.22 -10.73 -7.81
C GLY A 33 10.96 -12.24 -7.74
N LEU A 34 9.77 -12.64 -7.29
CA LEU A 34 9.40 -14.05 -7.12
C LEU A 34 9.36 -14.80 -8.47
N PRO A 35 8.71 -14.28 -9.53
CA PRO A 35 8.72 -14.95 -10.84
C PRO A 35 10.11 -15.07 -11.46
N VAL A 36 10.96 -14.04 -11.31
CA VAL A 36 12.34 -14.07 -11.82
C VAL A 36 13.17 -15.12 -11.09
N ALA A 37 13.06 -15.21 -9.76
CA ALA A 37 13.73 -16.23 -8.97
C ALA A 37 13.21 -17.65 -9.30
N ALA A 38 11.90 -17.79 -9.53
CA ALA A 38 11.31 -19.04 -9.97
C ALA A 38 11.87 -19.49 -11.33
N ALA A 39 11.88 -18.58 -12.32
CA ALA A 39 12.45 -18.86 -13.63
C ALA A 39 13.94 -19.25 -13.54
N ALA A 40 14.74 -18.51 -12.79
CA ALA A 40 16.17 -18.78 -12.64
C ALA A 40 16.45 -20.14 -11.96
N THR A 41 15.68 -20.51 -10.95
CA THR A 41 15.87 -21.77 -10.20
C THR A 41 15.35 -23.00 -10.96
N VAL A 42 14.30 -22.84 -11.77
CA VAL A 42 13.80 -23.88 -12.68
C VAL A 42 14.78 -24.13 -13.82
N VAL A 43 15.26 -23.06 -14.49
CA VAL A 43 16.23 -23.19 -15.60
C VAL A 43 17.56 -23.79 -15.14
N SER A 44 18.00 -23.47 -13.91
CA SER A 44 19.20 -24.05 -13.32
C SER A 44 18.98 -25.45 -12.72
N GLY A 45 17.76 -26.01 -12.80
CA GLY A 45 17.44 -27.35 -12.30
C GLY A 45 17.54 -27.52 -10.78
N ARG A 46 17.59 -26.41 -10.02
CA ARG A 46 17.75 -26.43 -8.56
C ARG A 46 16.45 -26.72 -7.83
N VAL A 47 15.33 -26.30 -8.41
CA VAL A 47 13.99 -26.47 -7.82
C VAL A 47 13.05 -26.94 -8.91
N PRO A 48 12.29 -28.02 -8.68
CA PRO A 48 11.33 -28.51 -9.67
C PRO A 48 10.11 -27.58 -9.75
N VAL A 49 9.45 -27.60 -10.92
CA VAL A 49 8.35 -26.67 -11.25
C VAL A 49 7.15 -26.85 -10.32
N ASP A 50 6.88 -28.06 -9.86
CA ASP A 50 5.76 -28.38 -8.97
C ASP A 50 5.85 -27.71 -7.60
N VAL A 51 7.07 -27.53 -7.07
CA VAL A 51 7.31 -26.80 -5.82
C VAL A 51 6.94 -25.33 -5.96
N TRP A 52 7.31 -24.70 -7.08
CA TRP A 52 6.92 -23.33 -7.38
C TRP A 52 5.42 -23.19 -7.63
N ALA A 53 4.80 -24.15 -8.33
CA ALA A 53 3.35 -24.15 -8.55
C ALA A 53 2.58 -24.17 -7.23
N ARG A 54 2.95 -25.04 -6.29
CA ARG A 54 2.34 -25.10 -4.95
C ARG A 54 2.52 -23.80 -4.16
N LEU A 55 3.67 -23.15 -4.29
CA LEU A 55 3.93 -21.87 -3.64
C LEU A 55 3.03 -20.77 -4.22
N PHE A 56 2.89 -20.68 -5.55
CA PHE A 56 2.03 -19.70 -6.19
C PHE A 56 0.55 -19.94 -5.88
N ASP A 57 0.09 -21.20 -5.83
CA ASP A 57 -1.27 -21.55 -5.41
C ASP A 57 -1.54 -21.10 -3.97
N ALA A 58 -0.60 -21.38 -3.05
CA ALA A 58 -0.72 -20.94 -1.66
C ALA A 58 -0.75 -19.41 -1.56
N LEU A 59 0.13 -18.71 -2.28
CA LEU A 59 0.15 -17.24 -2.32
C LEU A 59 -1.17 -16.65 -2.81
N GLY A 60 -1.83 -17.29 -3.78
CA GLY A 60 -3.15 -16.90 -4.27
C GLY A 60 -4.23 -16.88 -3.18
N ILE A 61 -4.09 -17.69 -2.12
CA ILE A 61 -5.02 -17.74 -0.98
C ILE A 61 -4.58 -16.79 0.13
N TYR A 62 -3.31 -16.85 0.51
CA TYR A 62 -2.81 -16.11 1.67
C TYR A 62 -2.73 -14.59 1.43
N VAL A 63 -2.35 -14.15 0.23
CA VAL A 63 -2.21 -12.71 -0.07
C VAL A 63 -3.55 -11.97 0.07
N PRO A 64 -4.67 -12.41 -0.56
CA PRO A 64 -5.97 -11.78 -0.35
C PRO A 64 -6.42 -11.81 1.11
N LEU A 65 -6.13 -12.89 1.84
CA LEU A 65 -6.53 -13.05 3.23
C LEU A 65 -5.82 -12.04 4.14
N VAL A 66 -4.50 -11.86 3.96
CA VAL A 66 -3.71 -10.85 4.70
C VAL A 66 -4.17 -9.44 4.35
N ILE A 67 -4.41 -9.14 3.06
CA ILE A 67 -4.91 -7.83 2.63
C ILE A 67 -6.27 -7.54 3.27
N THR A 68 -7.19 -8.52 3.24
CA THR A 68 -8.54 -8.38 3.81
C THR A 68 -8.48 -8.18 5.32
N ALA A 69 -7.66 -8.97 6.03
CA ALA A 69 -7.47 -8.83 7.47
C ALA A 69 -6.89 -7.45 7.84
N THR A 70 -5.91 -6.96 7.07
CA THR A 70 -5.31 -5.64 7.27
C THR A 70 -6.33 -4.53 7.00
N ALA A 71 -7.12 -4.64 5.93
CA ALA A 71 -8.18 -3.69 5.60
C ALA A 71 -9.27 -3.67 6.68
N ALA A 72 -9.66 -4.82 7.21
CA ALA A 72 -10.62 -4.93 8.30
C ALA A 72 -10.11 -4.29 9.59
N LEU A 73 -8.82 -4.46 9.91
CA LEU A 73 -8.18 -3.80 11.05
C LEU A 73 -8.14 -2.28 10.86
N ILE A 74 -7.76 -1.79 9.67
CA ILE A 74 -7.76 -0.35 9.38
C ILE A 74 -9.18 0.22 9.48
N TRP A 75 -10.18 -0.49 8.93
CA TRP A 75 -11.57 -0.08 9.03
C TRP A 75 -12.05 -0.03 10.49
N GLY A 76 -11.76 -1.07 11.27
CA GLY A 76 -12.16 -1.17 12.67
C GLY A 76 -11.43 -0.18 13.60
N THR A 77 -10.28 0.34 13.18
CA THR A 77 -9.47 1.31 13.95
C THR A 77 -9.59 2.74 13.45
N ASN A 78 -10.35 2.99 12.38
CA ASN A 78 -10.54 4.33 11.85
C ASN A 78 -11.35 5.17 12.86
N PRO A 79 -10.84 6.31 13.36
CA PRO A 79 -11.52 7.08 14.38
C PRO A 79 -12.87 7.59 13.84
N THR A 80 -13.97 7.16 14.47
CA THR A 80 -15.33 7.65 14.21
C THR A 80 -15.59 9.03 14.83
N GLU A 81 -14.56 9.67 15.39
CA GLU A 81 -14.69 10.98 15.98
C GLU A 81 -14.89 12.05 14.89
N PRO A 82 -15.96 12.86 14.97
CA PRO A 82 -16.20 13.94 14.02
C PRO A 82 -14.99 14.87 14.02
N LYS A 83 -14.34 15.03 12.87
CA LYS A 83 -13.35 16.09 12.69
C LYS A 83 -14.03 17.42 13.04
N PRO A 84 -13.46 18.26 13.93
CA PRO A 84 -14.00 19.57 14.19
C PRO A 84 -14.15 20.29 12.86
N SER A 85 -15.39 20.66 12.51
CA SER A 85 -15.65 21.50 11.35
C SER A 85 -14.73 22.72 11.47
N ALA A 86 -13.95 22.98 10.42
CA ALA A 86 -13.03 24.11 10.37
C ALA A 86 -13.73 25.37 10.90
N PRO A 87 -13.05 26.26 11.66
CA PRO A 87 -13.63 27.53 12.04
C PRO A 87 -14.01 28.25 10.74
N LEU A 88 -15.30 28.59 10.61
CA LEU A 88 -15.78 29.48 9.56
C LEU A 88 -14.86 30.71 9.48
N PRO A 89 -14.56 31.23 8.27
CA PRO A 89 -13.73 32.42 8.13
C PRO A 89 -14.37 33.55 8.92
N ARG A 90 -13.67 34.05 9.95
CA ARG A 90 -14.03 35.30 10.62
C ARG A 90 -13.99 36.41 9.58
N ASP A 91 -15.17 36.97 9.34
CA ASP A 91 -15.40 38.38 9.12
C ASP A 91 -14.50 39.04 8.06
N GLN A 92 -15.02 39.04 6.83
CA GLN A 92 -15.14 40.30 6.09
C GLN A 92 -15.73 41.33 7.06
N ASP A 93 -14.92 42.26 7.56
CA ASP A 93 -15.30 43.63 7.90
C ASP A 93 -14.11 44.33 8.55
N GLY A 94 -13.46 45.22 7.79
CA GLY A 94 -12.38 46.05 8.33
C GLY A 94 -11.45 46.62 7.28
N ALA A 95 -11.98 47.41 6.33
CA ALA A 95 -11.17 48.39 5.65
C ALA A 95 -10.75 49.50 6.65
N PRO A 96 -9.49 49.96 6.61
CA PRO A 96 -9.19 51.35 6.90
C PRO A 96 -8.61 52.05 5.66
N GLN A 97 -8.90 53.35 5.65
CA GLN A 97 -8.65 54.36 4.63
C GLN A 97 -7.17 54.55 4.28
#